data_AF-A0A358UXI0-F1
#
_entry.id   AF-A0A358UXI0-F1
#
_cell.length_a   1.000
_cell.length_b   1.000
_cell.length_c   1.000
_cell.angle_alpha   90.00
_cell.angle_beta   90.00
_cell.angle_gamma   90.00
#
_symmetry.space_group_name_H-M   'P 1'
#
loop_
_entity.id
_entity.type
_entity.pdbx_description
1 polymer ?
#
loop_
_entity_poly.entity_id
_entity_poly.type
_entity_poly.pdbx_seq_one_letter_code
_entity_poly.pdbx_strand_id
1 'polypeptide(L)'
;MSNLKQRNSALKNRSLIIQLHDSVARQHALFLRLLPDKLQDSIAVMYLLFRMLDTIEDSELNDIKRAILLDKASNDFIGALKEAKSLVLSSNRVEKSYQMLFENSDSIFKFHRSLEPEIQQEIEMTGMKMAGGMNKFFQKFIAAKQ
;
A
#
# COMPACT_ATOMS: atom_id res chain seq x y z
N MET A 1 24.18 -24.22 -5.55
CA MET A 1 22.77 -24.45 -5.19
C MET A 1 22.02 -23.23 -4.61
N SER A 2 22.68 -22.16 -4.16
CA SER A 2 22.01 -20.97 -3.58
C SER A 2 21.30 -20.07 -4.61
N ASN A 3 21.88 -19.92 -5.81
CA ASN A 3 21.44 -18.94 -6.81
C ASN A 3 20.06 -19.28 -7.44
N LEU A 4 19.77 -20.58 -7.63
CA LEU A 4 18.49 -21.04 -8.20
C LEU A 4 17.32 -20.82 -7.22
N LYS A 5 17.54 -21.03 -5.92
CA LYS A 5 16.51 -20.83 -4.88
C LYS A 5 16.15 -19.35 -4.71
N GLN A 6 17.15 -18.46 -4.73
CA GLN A 6 16.92 -17.02 -4.67
C GLN A 6 16.14 -16.51 -5.88
N ARG A 7 16.52 -16.93 -7.09
CA ARG A 7 15.80 -16.56 -8.32
C ARG A 7 14.35 -17.03 -8.33
N ASN A 8 14.11 -18.27 -7.90
CA ASN A 8 12.74 -18.81 -7.79
C ASN A 8 11.90 -18.09 -6.73
N SER A 9 12.52 -17.63 -5.63
CA SER A 9 11.85 -16.83 -4.60
C SER A 9 11.46 -15.44 -5.11
N ALA A 10 12.36 -14.78 -5.85
CA ALA A 10 12.09 -13.47 -6.45
C ALA A 10 10.97 -13.52 -7.50
N LEU A 11 10.98 -14.53 -8.39
CA LEU A 11 9.93 -14.73 -9.39
C LEU A 11 8.56 -15.00 -8.76
N LYS A 12 8.52 -15.79 -7.68
CA LYS A 12 7.30 -16.03 -6.91
C LYS A 12 6.78 -14.75 -6.26
N ASN A 13 7.66 -13.92 -5.69
CA ASN A 13 7.27 -12.66 -5.08
C ASN A 13 6.69 -11.69 -6.13
N ARG A 14 7.37 -11.52 -7.27
CA ARG A 14 6.87 -10.69 -8.39
C ARG A 14 5.48 -11.15 -8.85
N SER A 15 5.30 -12.45 -9.05
CA SER A 15 4.01 -13.00 -9.49
C SER A 15 2.89 -12.69 -8.49
N LEU A 16 3.17 -12.80 -7.18
CA LEU A 16 2.24 -12.42 -6.12
C LEU A 16 1.89 -10.93 -6.17
N ILE A 17 2.87 -10.04 -6.36
CA ILE A 17 2.64 -8.59 -6.47
C ILE A 17 1.70 -8.26 -7.64
N ILE A 18 1.95 -8.84 -8.81
CA ILE A 18 1.08 -8.61 -9.98
C ILE A 18 -0.33 -9.18 -9.75
N GLN A 19 -0.45 -10.36 -9.14
CA GLN A 19 -1.76 -10.94 -8.80
C GLN A 19 -2.55 -10.08 -7.81
N LEU A 20 -1.89 -9.60 -6.75
CA LEU A 20 -2.51 -8.68 -5.79
C LEU A 20 -2.96 -7.41 -6.49
N HIS A 21 -2.10 -6.81 -7.32
CA HIS A 21 -2.44 -5.62 -8.10
C HIS A 21 -3.68 -5.83 -8.97
N ASP A 22 -3.71 -6.90 -9.77
CA ASP A 22 -4.83 -7.19 -10.67
C ASP A 22 -6.15 -7.39 -9.90
N SER A 23 -6.08 -7.86 -8.65
CA SER A 23 -7.27 -8.03 -7.79
C SER A 23 -7.87 -6.72 -7.27
N VAL A 24 -7.06 -5.66 -7.10
CA VAL A 24 -7.49 -4.36 -6.55
C VAL A 24 -7.50 -3.22 -7.57
N ALA A 25 -7.13 -3.49 -8.83
CA ALA A 25 -6.87 -2.47 -9.84
C ALA A 25 -7.36 -2.87 -11.25
N ARG A 26 -8.54 -3.51 -11.37
CA ARG A 26 -9.02 -4.15 -12.62
C ARG A 26 -8.83 -3.35 -13.91
N GLN A 27 -9.19 -2.07 -13.93
CA GLN A 27 -9.02 -1.22 -15.13
C GLN A 27 -7.55 -0.83 -15.35
N HIS A 28 -6.82 -0.51 -14.28
CA HIS A 28 -5.41 -0.16 -14.33
C HIS A 28 -4.52 -1.34 -14.77
N ALA A 29 -4.88 -2.56 -14.40
CA ALA A 29 -4.20 -3.79 -14.78
C ALA A 29 -4.10 -4.01 -16.30
N LEU A 30 -5.08 -3.53 -17.07
CA LEU A 30 -5.04 -3.59 -18.54
C LEU A 30 -3.88 -2.77 -19.10
N PHE A 31 -3.63 -1.59 -18.54
CA PHE A 31 -2.58 -0.68 -18.99
C PHE A 31 -1.21 -1.04 -18.41
N LEU A 32 -1.17 -1.58 -17.18
CA LEU A 32 0.07 -1.98 -16.52
C LEU A 32 0.88 -2.98 -17.37
N ARG A 33 0.20 -3.87 -18.11
CA ARG A 33 0.81 -4.89 -18.97
C ARG A 33 1.49 -4.33 -20.22
N LEU A 34 1.25 -3.07 -20.56
CA LEU A 34 1.87 -2.38 -21.69
C LEU A 34 3.21 -1.73 -21.31
N LEU A 35 3.55 -1.69 -20.03
CA LEU A 35 4.77 -1.07 -19.53
C LEU A 35 5.95 -2.07 -19.57
N PRO A 36 7.20 -1.59 -19.73
CA PRO A 36 8.39 -2.43 -19.55
C PRO A 36 8.44 -3.05 -18.14
N ASP A 37 8.96 -4.27 -18.00
CA ASP A 37 8.94 -5.05 -16.75
C ASP A 37 9.34 -4.26 -15.50
N LYS A 38 10.44 -3.49 -15.56
CA LYS A 38 10.91 -2.67 -14.43
C LYS A 38 9.88 -1.61 -14.02
N LEU A 39 9.27 -0.95 -15.00
CA LEU A 39 8.27 0.09 -14.74
C LEU A 39 6.95 -0.52 -14.26
N GLN A 40 6.56 -1.66 -14.84
CA GLN A 40 5.42 -2.45 -14.36
C GLN A 40 5.58 -2.81 -12.88
N ASP A 41 6.74 -3.28 -12.46
CA ASP A 41 7.01 -3.69 -11.08
C ASP A 41 6.92 -2.50 -10.10
N SER A 42 7.53 -1.37 -10.45
CA SER A 42 7.48 -0.14 -9.67
C SER A 42 6.05 0.40 -9.54
N ILE A 43 5.30 0.46 -10.64
CA ILE A 43 3.93 0.98 -10.64
C ILE A 43 2.99 0.04 -9.89
N ALA A 44 3.16 -1.29 -10.03
CA ALA A 44 2.34 -2.26 -9.31
C ALA A 44 2.49 -2.11 -7.80
N VAL A 45 3.73 -2.06 -7.28
CA VAL A 45 3.94 -1.93 -5.83
C VAL A 45 3.55 -0.56 -5.31
N MET A 46 3.79 0.52 -6.07
CA MET A 46 3.32 1.87 -5.74
C MET A 46 1.81 1.88 -5.56
N TYR A 47 1.07 1.34 -6.54
CA TYR A 47 -0.39 1.27 -6.47
C TYR A 47 -0.87 0.49 -5.25
N LEU A 48 -0.24 -0.65 -4.94
CA LEU A 48 -0.61 -1.47 -3.78
C LEU A 48 -0.40 -0.72 -2.46
N LEU A 49 0.72 -0.03 -2.30
CA LEU A 49 1.01 0.76 -1.10
C LEU A 49 0.02 1.94 -0.95
N PHE A 50 -0.30 2.63 -2.03
CA PHE A 50 -1.29 3.71 -2.00
C PHE A 50 -2.70 3.18 -1.75
N ARG A 51 -3.05 2.02 -2.29
CA ARG A 51 -4.32 1.36 -2.00
C ARG A 51 -4.44 0.95 -0.53
N MET A 52 -3.33 0.56 0.12
CA MET A 52 -3.33 0.33 1.57
C MET A 52 -3.63 1.62 2.34
N LEU A 53 -3.06 2.75 1.92
CA LEU A 53 -3.35 4.06 2.51
C LEU A 53 -4.83 4.45 2.32
N ASP A 54 -5.36 4.35 1.11
CA ASP A 54 -6.78 4.58 0.82
C ASP A 54 -7.68 3.70 1.70
N THR A 55 -7.29 2.43 1.89
CA THR A 55 -8.05 1.51 2.76
C THR A 55 -8.06 1.98 4.22
N ILE A 56 -6.98 2.60 4.72
CA ILE A 56 -6.95 3.19 6.06
C ILE A 56 -7.91 4.37 6.13
N GLU A 57 -7.88 5.25 5.12
CA GLU A 57 -8.77 6.41 5.03
C GLU A 57 -10.25 6.00 5.01
N ASP A 58 -10.59 4.99 4.21
CA ASP A 58 -11.97 4.52 3.99
C ASP A 58 -12.47 3.51 5.03
N SER A 59 -11.60 3.01 5.91
CA SER A 59 -11.95 2.01 6.91
C SER A 59 -13.00 2.48 7.91
N GLU A 60 -13.65 1.54 8.62
CA GLU A 60 -14.53 1.84 9.77
C GLU A 60 -13.75 2.08 11.07
N LEU A 61 -12.46 2.41 11.00
CA LEU A 61 -11.70 2.80 12.18
C LEU A 61 -12.33 4.03 12.82
N ASN A 62 -12.32 4.08 14.15
CA ASN A 62 -12.73 5.28 14.87
C ASN A 62 -11.86 6.48 14.46
N ASP A 63 -12.45 7.67 14.55
CA ASP A 63 -11.86 8.89 14.02
C ASP A 63 -10.48 9.18 14.62
N ILE A 64 -10.28 8.90 15.91
CA ILE A 64 -9.00 9.11 16.61
C ILE A 64 -7.90 8.20 16.04
N LYS A 65 -8.17 6.90 15.90
CA LYS A 65 -7.20 5.92 15.37
C LYS A 65 -6.85 6.24 13.92
N ARG A 66 -7.86 6.63 13.12
CA ARG A 66 -7.65 7.02 11.72
C ARG A 66 -6.76 8.26 11.62
N ALA A 67 -7.06 9.30 12.40
CA ALA A 67 -6.24 10.51 12.46
C ALA A 67 -4.79 10.21 12.85
N ILE A 68 -4.57 9.36 13.87
CA ILE A 68 -3.22 8.95 14.30
C ILE A 68 -2.49 8.22 13.17
N LEU A 69 -3.15 7.28 12.47
CA LEU A 69 -2.51 6.54 11.39
C LEU A 69 -2.18 7.42 10.19
N LEU A 70 -3.07 8.35 9.80
CA LEU A 70 -2.82 9.27 8.69
C LEU A 70 -1.72 10.29 9.04
N ASP A 71 -1.70 10.78 10.28
CA ASP A 71 -0.62 11.64 10.77
C ASP A 71 0.72 10.91 10.78
N LYS A 72 0.76 9.67 11.30
CA LYS A 72 1.95 8.82 11.21
C LYS A 72 2.37 8.57 9.78
N ALA A 73 1.45 8.23 8.88
CA ALA A 73 1.76 7.96 7.48
C ALA A 73 2.33 9.19 6.75
N SER A 74 1.99 10.40 7.22
CA SER A 74 2.58 11.65 6.70
C SER A 74 4.04 11.88 7.13
N ASN A 75 4.53 11.14 8.13
CA ASN A 75 5.89 11.24 8.68
C ASN A 75 6.74 9.99 8.43
N ASP A 76 6.14 8.79 8.48
CA ASP A 76 6.73 7.48 8.21
C ASP A 76 5.68 6.61 7.48
N PHE A 77 5.67 6.70 6.16
CA PHE A 77 4.66 6.06 5.32
C PHE A 77 4.65 4.54 5.51
N ILE A 78 5.81 3.88 5.37
CA ILE A 78 5.89 2.42 5.47
C ILE A 78 5.65 1.92 6.90
N GLY A 79 6.12 2.65 7.92
CA GLY A 79 5.85 2.33 9.31
C GLY A 79 4.36 2.35 9.64
N ALA A 80 3.65 3.39 9.23
CA ALA A 80 2.21 3.51 9.44
C ALA A 80 1.41 2.39 8.77
N LEU A 81 1.76 2.00 7.53
CA LEU A 81 1.11 0.89 6.83
C LEU A 81 1.30 -0.46 7.55
N LYS A 82 2.46 -0.68 8.17
CA LYS A 82 2.71 -1.89 8.98
C LYS A 82 1.84 -1.91 10.23
N GLU A 83 1.77 -0.79 10.96
CA GLU A 83 0.93 -0.68 12.15
C GLU A 83 -0.56 -0.84 11.84
N ALA A 84 -1.01 -0.34 10.69
CA ALA A 84 -2.40 -0.41 10.28
C ALA A 84 -2.91 -1.84 10.05
N LYS A 85 -2.02 -2.81 9.78
CA LYS A 85 -2.41 -4.19 9.42
C LYS A 85 -3.39 -4.82 10.40
N SER A 86 -3.08 -4.83 11.70
CA SER A 86 -3.96 -5.46 12.70
C SER A 86 -5.26 -4.69 12.90
N LEU A 87 -5.22 -3.37 12.77
CA LEU A 87 -6.38 -2.49 12.94
C LEU A 87 -7.36 -2.65 11.78
N VAL A 88 -6.87 -2.68 10.54
CA VAL A 88 -7.70 -2.85 9.35
C VAL A 88 -8.30 -4.26 9.30
N LEU A 89 -7.49 -5.30 9.55
CA LEU A 89 -7.97 -6.70 9.52
C LEU A 89 -8.97 -7.03 10.64
N SER A 90 -8.98 -6.28 11.74
CA SER A 90 -9.98 -6.42 12.81
C SER A 90 -11.25 -5.60 12.57
N SER A 91 -11.32 -4.79 11.51
CA SER A 91 -12.51 -4.01 11.19
C SER A 91 -13.52 -4.84 10.37
N ASN A 92 -14.80 -4.73 10.70
CA ASN A 92 -15.85 -5.65 10.24
C ASN A 92 -16.26 -5.48 8.76
N ARG A 93 -15.67 -4.53 8.00
CA ARG A 93 -16.14 -4.17 6.64
C ARG A 93 -15.04 -3.89 5.62
N VAL A 94 -13.94 -4.62 5.67
CA VAL A 94 -12.93 -4.54 4.59
C VAL A 94 -13.30 -5.52 3.48
N GLU A 95 -13.35 -5.05 2.23
CA GLU A 95 -13.53 -5.92 1.07
C GLU A 95 -12.44 -7.01 1.06
N LYS A 96 -12.80 -8.24 0.68
CA LYS A 96 -11.88 -9.38 0.68
C LYS A 96 -10.59 -9.12 -0.10
N SER A 97 -10.65 -8.36 -1.20
CA SER A 97 -9.48 -7.96 -2.00
C SER A 97 -8.49 -7.12 -1.19
N TYR A 98 -9.00 -6.19 -0.38
CA TYR A 98 -8.18 -5.35 0.51
C TYR A 98 -7.72 -6.12 1.76
N GLN A 99 -8.50 -7.09 2.26
CA GLN A 99 -7.99 -7.98 3.31
C GLN A 99 -6.75 -8.76 2.84
N MET A 100 -6.83 -9.37 1.64
CA MET A 100 -5.70 -10.07 1.04
C MET A 100 -4.47 -9.16 0.84
N LEU A 101 -4.70 -7.88 0.52
CA LEU A 101 -3.63 -6.87 0.43
C LEU A 101 -2.87 -6.72 1.75
N PHE A 102 -3.58 -6.57 2.88
CA PHE A 102 -2.96 -6.43 4.20
C PHE A 102 -2.38 -7.74 4.73
N GLU A 103 -3.00 -8.88 4.46
CA GLU A 103 -2.44 -10.20 4.80
C GLU A 103 -1.06 -10.40 4.17
N ASN A 104 -0.91 -9.96 2.91
CA ASN A 104 0.32 -10.08 2.14
C ASN A 104 1.25 -8.86 2.20
N SER A 105 0.99 -7.90 3.10
CA SER A 105 1.75 -6.64 3.20
C SER A 105 3.26 -6.83 3.34
N ASP A 106 3.70 -7.89 4.03
CA ASP A 106 5.13 -8.17 4.25
C ASP A 106 5.85 -8.49 2.94
N SER A 107 5.18 -9.19 2.01
CA SER A 107 5.67 -9.47 0.67
C SER A 107 5.76 -8.19 -0.17
N ILE A 108 4.77 -7.29 -0.02
CA ILE A 108 4.73 -5.97 -0.67
C ILE A 108 5.90 -5.11 -0.18
N PHE A 109 6.08 -4.97 1.14
CA PHE A 109 7.19 -4.21 1.71
C PHE A 109 8.55 -4.78 1.32
N LYS A 110 8.68 -6.11 1.26
CA LYS A 110 9.90 -6.76 0.80
C LYS A 110 10.17 -6.49 -0.67
N PHE A 111 9.14 -6.47 -1.52
CA PHE A 111 9.28 -6.17 -2.93
C PHE A 111 9.62 -4.69 -3.17
N HIS A 112 8.96 -3.78 -2.46
CA HIS A 112 9.31 -2.35 -2.44
C HIS A 112 10.79 -2.12 -2.14
N ARG A 113 11.31 -2.74 -1.06
CA ARG A 113 12.73 -2.67 -0.68
C ARG A 113 13.69 -3.25 -1.73
N SER A 114 13.20 -3.98 -2.73
CA SER A 114 14.02 -4.52 -3.82
C SER A 114 14.07 -3.63 -5.06
N LEU A 115 13.29 -2.55 -5.10
CA LEU A 115 13.36 -1.54 -6.17
C LEU A 115 14.64 -0.70 -6.05
N GLU A 116 14.92 0.09 -7.08
CA GLU A 116 16.00 1.09 -7.02
C GLU A 116 15.71 2.12 -5.90
N PRO A 117 16.72 2.58 -5.14
CA PRO A 117 16.51 3.50 -4.01
C PRO A 117 15.74 4.78 -4.36
N GLU A 118 15.97 5.33 -5.56
CA GLU A 118 15.29 6.54 -6.03
C GLU A 118 13.80 6.31 -6.22
N ILE A 119 13.41 5.13 -6.71
CA ILE A 119 12.01 4.74 -6.86
C ILE A 119 11.37 4.52 -5.48
N GLN A 120 12.10 3.88 -4.56
CA GLN A 120 11.61 3.70 -3.19
C GLN A 120 11.29 5.05 -2.55
N GLN A 121 12.24 5.99 -2.65
CA GLN A 121 12.11 7.33 -2.09
C GLN A 121 10.94 8.10 -2.72
N GLU A 122 10.78 8.03 -4.05
CA GLU A 122 9.68 8.74 -4.73
C GLU A 122 8.30 8.21 -4.29
N ILE A 123 8.15 6.88 -4.17
CA ILE A 123 6.93 6.25 -3.68
C ILE A 123 6.63 6.70 -2.24
N GLU A 124 7.63 6.67 -1.36
CA GLU A 124 7.45 7.03 0.05
C GLU A 124 7.14 8.52 0.23
N MET A 125 7.87 9.41 -0.43
CA MET A 125 7.59 10.85 -0.39
C MET A 125 6.20 11.18 -0.93
N THR A 126 5.77 10.50 -1.99
CA THR A 126 4.43 10.68 -2.55
C THR A 126 3.36 10.16 -1.58
N GLY A 127 3.56 8.98 -0.99
CA GLY A 127 2.68 8.43 0.04
C GLY A 127 2.54 9.33 1.26
N MET A 128 3.65 9.92 1.73
CA MET A 128 3.64 10.90 2.84
C MET A 128 2.82 12.15 2.50
N LYS A 129 2.98 12.70 1.28
CA LYS A 129 2.19 13.85 0.81
C LYS A 129 0.70 13.51 0.71
N MET A 130 0.36 12.33 0.19
CA MET A 130 -1.01 11.85 0.11
C MET A 130 -1.64 11.73 1.51
N ALA A 131 -0.96 11.07 2.44
CA ALA A 131 -1.42 10.91 3.82
C ALA A 131 -1.62 12.26 4.53
N GLY A 132 -0.70 13.21 4.34
CA GLY A 132 -0.85 14.57 4.87
C GLY A 132 -2.07 15.30 4.27
N GLY A 133 -2.33 15.12 2.97
CA GLY A 133 -3.53 15.60 2.29
C GLY A 133 -4.81 15.03 2.90
N MET A 134 -4.89 13.70 3.01
CA MET A 134 -6.03 12.98 3.59
C MET A 134 -6.29 13.43 5.03
N ASN A 135 -5.25 13.48 5.88
CA ASN A 135 -5.39 13.95 7.27
C ASN A 135 -5.95 15.37 7.33
N LYS A 136 -5.43 16.29 6.50
CA LYS A 136 -5.91 17.69 6.47
C LYS A 136 -7.41 17.78 6.13
N PHE A 137 -7.89 17.00 5.17
CA PHE A 137 -9.32 16.96 4.84
C PHE A 137 -10.14 16.29 5.94
N PHE A 138 -9.63 15.21 6.51
CA PHE A 138 -10.30 14.47 7.58
C PHE A 138 -10.49 15.33 8.84
N GLN A 139 -9.46 16.07 9.28
CA GLN A 139 -9.56 16.99 10.42
C GLN A 139 -10.61 18.08 10.20
N LYS A 140 -10.69 18.64 8.98
CA LYS A 140 -11.73 19.62 8.63
C LYS A 140 -13.13 19.02 8.73
N PHE A 141 -13.31 17.78 8.29
CA PHE A 141 -14.58 17.08 8.36
C PHE A 141 -15.03 16.82 9.80
N ILE A 142 -14.11 16.41 10.69
CA ILE A 142 -14.41 16.23 12.11
C ILE A 142 -14.77 17.56 12.77
N ALA A 143 -14.00 18.63 12.50
CA ALA A 143 -14.27 19.95 13.07
C ALA A 143 -15.65 20.50 12.67
N ALA A 144 -16.15 20.15 11.49
CA ALA A 144 -17.48 20.56 11.02
C ALA A 144 -18.64 19.76 11.63
N LYS A 145 -18.37 18.63 12.30
CA LYS A 145 -19.39 17.81 13.00
C LYS A 145 -19.61 18.21 14.45
N GLN A 146 -18.70 19.00 15.02
CA GLN A 146 -18.75 19.50 16.40
C GLN A 146 -19.54 20.81 16.44
#